data_AF-A0A7X2N2H4-F1
#
_entry.id   AF-A0A7X2N2H4-F1
#
_cell.length_a   1.000
_cell.length_b   1.000
_cell.length_c   1.000
_cell.angle_alpha   90.00
_cell.angle_beta   90.00
_cell.angle_gamma   90.00
#
_symmetry.space_group_name_H-M   'P 1'
#
loop_
_entity.id
_entity.type
_entity.pdbx_description
1 polymer ?
#
loop_
_entity_poly.entity_id
_entity_poly.type
_entity_poly.pdbx_seq_one_letter_code
_entity_poly.pdbx_strand_id
1 'polypeptide(L)'
;MRADMKARFYCVFLFLMALVDGTIVFLFPVDYQYISISFVPHLCIAALFLSVWKRGYMDRMLMGFLFGILYDVFFLNCFSFHIFLYPLLTFLCGIFQEKMDENNRILLIVTLILVFLYDLLPFGYHKFTKTLSVSLIRWFIHFELATILIHIVLIAALIYIFNVYERYETIRRIRQQRQEKKKYHNLRLSRK
;
A
#
# COMPACT_ATOMS: atom_id res chain seq x y z
N MET A 1 -9.89 -19.68 8.38
CA MET A 1 -10.21 -18.29 8.75
C MET A 1 -8.90 -17.60 9.14
N ARG A 2 -8.31 -16.87 8.19
CA ARG A 2 -6.91 -16.36 8.25
C ARG A 2 -6.85 -15.10 9.12
N ALA A 3 -5.66 -14.74 9.60
CA ALA A 3 -5.53 -13.71 10.62
C ALA A 3 -5.73 -12.29 10.06
N ASP A 4 -6.99 -11.82 10.00
CA ASP A 4 -7.24 -10.42 9.65
C ASP A 4 -6.71 -9.49 10.74
N MET A 5 -5.73 -8.67 10.37
CA MET A 5 -5.32 -7.51 11.15
C MET A 5 -6.56 -6.64 11.38
N LYS A 6 -6.79 -6.21 12.62
CA LYS A 6 -7.90 -5.30 12.92
C LYS A 6 -7.72 -4.04 12.07
N ALA A 7 -8.78 -3.56 11.42
CA ALA A 7 -8.75 -2.40 10.53
C ALA A 7 -8.02 -1.18 11.14
N ARG A 8 -8.16 -0.97 12.46
CA ARG A 8 -7.46 0.08 13.21
C ARG A 8 -5.94 0.03 13.06
N PHE A 9 -5.35 -1.16 13.07
CA PHE A 9 -3.91 -1.31 12.94
C PHE A 9 -3.44 -0.99 11.52
N TYR A 10 -4.20 -1.41 10.50
CA TYR A 10 -3.94 -0.98 9.11
C TYR A 10 -3.99 0.54 8.97
N CYS A 11 -5.00 1.20 9.54
CA CYS A 11 -5.09 2.67 9.48
C CYS A 11 -3.88 3.36 10.11
N VAL A 12 -3.45 2.91 11.30
CA VAL A 12 -2.26 3.46 11.97
C VAL A 12 -1.00 3.20 11.15
N PHE A 13 -0.84 1.98 10.63
CA PHE A 13 0.30 1.61 9.81
C PHE A 13 0.38 2.46 8.53
N LEU A 14 -0.73 2.63 7.82
CA LEU A 14 -0.80 3.46 6.62
C LEU A 14 -0.53 4.93 6.91
N PHE A 15 -1.04 5.45 8.02
CA PHE A 15 -0.72 6.81 8.47
C PHE A 15 0.78 6.97 8.74
N LEU A 16 1.41 6.00 9.42
CA LEU A 16 2.86 6.02 9.62
C LEU A 16 3.63 5.97 8.30
N MET A 17 3.21 5.15 7.34
CA MET A 17 3.84 5.11 6.01
C MET A 17 3.68 6.44 5.26
N ALA A 18 2.53 7.10 5.39
CA ALA A 18 2.32 8.44 4.82
C ALA A 18 3.24 9.50 5.44
N LEU A 19 3.47 9.43 6.76
CA LEU A 19 4.45 10.29 7.42
C LEU A 19 5.87 10.00 6.93
N VAL A 20 6.22 8.72 6.74
CA VAL A 20 7.53 8.34 6.19
C VAL A 20 7.69 8.89 4.77
N ASP A 21 6.70 8.75 3.89
CA ASP A 21 6.72 9.36 2.55
C ASP A 21 6.98 10.87 2.65
N GLY A 22 6.22 11.58 3.49
CA GLY A 22 6.39 13.01 3.70
C GLY A 22 7.79 13.38 4.21
N THR A 23 8.36 12.61 5.14
CA THR A 23 9.74 12.85 5.63
C THR A 23 10.79 12.59 4.56
N ILE A 24 10.60 11.59 3.70
CA ILE A 24 11.52 11.30 2.61
C ILE A 24 11.48 12.44 1.58
N VAL A 25 10.30 12.90 1.19
CA VAL A 25 10.14 14.06 0.28
C VAL A 25 10.76 15.33 0.88
N PHE A 26 10.65 15.52 2.20
CA PHE A 26 11.28 16.63 2.89
C PHE A 26 12.81 16.57 2.85
N LEU A 27 13.41 15.38 3.01
CA LEU A 27 14.86 15.17 2.98
C LEU A 27 15.44 15.19 1.55
N PHE A 28 14.67 14.68 0.59
CA PHE A 28 15.02 14.58 -0.82
C PHE A 28 13.95 15.27 -1.66
N PRO A 29 14.00 16.61 -1.75
CA PRO A 29 12.98 17.37 -2.47
C PRO A 29 12.97 17.01 -3.95
N VAL A 30 11.75 16.88 -4.49
CA VAL A 30 11.52 16.49 -5.87
C VAL A 30 11.69 17.69 -6.80
N ASP A 31 12.53 17.55 -7.83
CA ASP A 31 12.79 18.58 -8.84
C ASP A 31 11.78 18.52 -9.98
N TYR A 32 10.65 19.22 -9.82
CA TYR A 32 9.60 19.34 -10.83
C TYR A 32 10.03 20.04 -12.14
N GLN A 33 11.26 20.54 -12.25
CA GLN A 33 11.81 21.07 -13.51
C GLN A 33 12.49 19.99 -14.36
N TYR A 34 12.63 18.76 -13.85
CA TYR A 34 13.24 17.63 -14.58
C TYR A 34 14.66 17.94 -15.07
N ILE A 35 15.44 18.64 -14.24
CA ILE A 35 16.84 18.97 -14.48
C ILE A 35 17.73 17.91 -13.81
N SER A 36 17.40 17.57 -12.58
CA SER A 36 18.08 16.55 -11.78
C SER A 36 17.27 15.25 -11.71
N ILE A 37 17.96 14.15 -11.38
CA ILE A 37 17.28 12.89 -11.03
C ILE A 37 16.66 13.07 -9.65
N SER A 38 15.36 12.84 -9.56
CA SER A 38 14.60 12.81 -8.31
C SER A 38 13.95 11.45 -8.14
N PHE A 39 13.57 11.13 -6.90
CA PHE A 39 12.75 9.95 -6.64
C PHE A 39 11.57 10.34 -5.78
N VAL A 40 10.42 9.70 -6.01
CA VAL A 40 9.19 9.96 -5.26
C VAL A 40 8.83 8.72 -4.44
N PRO A 41 8.79 8.83 -3.09
CA PRO A 41 8.43 7.70 -2.25
C PRO A 41 6.91 7.47 -2.31
N HIS A 42 6.53 6.21 -2.53
CA HIS A 42 5.13 5.78 -2.62
C HIS A 42 4.86 4.63 -1.63
N LEU A 43 5.44 4.71 -0.43
CA LEU A 43 5.33 3.66 0.60
C LEU A 43 3.91 3.53 1.11
N CYS A 44 3.19 4.64 1.30
CA CYS A 44 1.82 4.64 1.79
C CYS A 44 0.89 3.90 0.84
N ILE A 45 0.97 4.19 -0.46
CA ILE A 45 0.11 3.54 -1.45
C ILE A 45 0.53 2.09 -1.70
N ALA A 46 1.84 1.78 -1.70
CA ALA A 46 2.32 0.41 -1.73
C ALA A 46 1.79 -0.39 -0.52
N ALA A 47 1.90 0.19 0.68
CA ALA A 47 1.36 -0.39 1.91
C ALA A 47 -0.17 -0.54 1.85
N LEU A 48 -0.88 0.37 1.20
CA LEU A 48 -2.32 0.27 1.00
C LEU A 48 -2.66 -0.94 0.14
N PHE A 49 -2.00 -1.14 -1.00
CA PHE A 49 -2.17 -2.36 -1.81
C PHE A 49 -1.87 -3.61 -0.99
N LEU A 50 -0.81 -3.56 -0.19
CA LEU A 50 -0.45 -4.64 0.74
C LEU A 50 -1.52 -4.86 1.85
N SER A 51 -2.31 -3.85 2.18
CA SER A 51 -3.34 -3.94 3.22
C SER A 51 -4.67 -4.46 2.71
N VAL A 52 -4.92 -4.30 1.41
CA VAL A 52 -6.23 -4.53 0.80
C VAL A 52 -6.27 -5.76 -0.11
N TRP A 53 -5.15 -6.33 -0.55
CA TRP A 53 -5.18 -7.40 -1.57
C TRP A 53 -6.03 -8.61 -1.16
N LYS A 54 -6.02 -9.00 0.13
CA LYS A 54 -6.81 -10.12 0.68
C LYS A 54 -8.27 -9.79 0.98
N ARG A 55 -8.67 -8.51 0.89
CA ARG A 55 -10.00 -8.03 1.29
C ARG A 55 -11.02 -8.17 0.17
N GLY A 56 -12.31 -8.18 0.53
CA GLY A 56 -13.41 -8.15 -0.44
C GLY A 56 -13.45 -6.85 -1.24
N TYR A 57 -14.07 -6.88 -2.43
CA TYR A 57 -14.06 -5.76 -3.38
C TYR A 57 -14.55 -4.42 -2.78
N MET A 58 -15.63 -4.43 -2.00
CA MET A 58 -16.17 -3.23 -1.35
C MET A 58 -15.19 -2.65 -0.33
N ASP A 59 -14.60 -3.49 0.52
CA ASP A 59 -13.61 -3.05 1.50
C ASP A 59 -12.39 -2.41 0.82
N ARG A 60 -11.93 -2.99 -0.30
CA ARG A 60 -10.80 -2.44 -1.07
C ARG A 60 -11.12 -1.05 -1.60
N MET A 61 -12.27 -0.88 -2.25
CA MET A 61 -12.70 0.39 -2.83
C MET A 61 -12.94 1.44 -1.75
N LEU A 62 -13.59 1.09 -0.63
CA LEU A 62 -13.85 2.00 0.47
C LEU A 62 -12.55 2.45 1.15
N MET A 63 -11.59 1.53 1.36
CA MET A 63 -10.27 1.89 1.87
C MET A 63 -9.52 2.80 0.89
N GLY A 64 -9.53 2.47 -0.41
CA GLY A 64 -8.97 3.33 -1.45
C GLY A 64 -9.58 4.73 -1.43
N PHE A 65 -10.89 4.83 -1.36
CA PHE A 65 -11.61 6.12 -1.34
C PHE A 65 -11.25 6.95 -0.11
N LEU A 66 -11.27 6.34 1.07
CA LEU A 66 -10.93 7.02 2.31
C LEU A 66 -9.48 7.52 2.31
N PHE A 67 -8.53 6.69 1.85
CA PHE A 67 -7.12 7.11 1.76
C PHE A 67 -6.88 8.13 0.65
N GLY A 68 -7.62 8.07 -0.46
CA GLY A 68 -7.59 9.10 -1.51
C GLY A 68 -8.00 10.47 -0.97
N ILE A 69 -9.08 10.53 -0.19
CA ILE A 69 -9.51 11.77 0.49
C ILE A 69 -8.44 12.27 1.45
N LEU A 70 -7.91 11.40 2.31
CA LEU A 70 -6.87 11.80 3.26
C LEU A 70 -5.63 12.33 2.55
N TYR A 71 -5.21 11.66 1.47
CA TYR A 71 -4.05 12.10 0.70
C TYR A 71 -4.26 13.49 0.10
N ASP A 72 -5.41 13.71 -0.54
CA ASP A 72 -5.79 14.98 -1.15
C ASP A 72 -5.85 16.12 -0.12
N VAL A 73 -6.44 15.88 1.06
CA VAL A 73 -6.58 16.89 2.12
C VAL A 73 -5.25 17.21 2.78
N PHE A 74 -4.44 16.22 3.14
CA PHE A 74 -3.23 16.43 3.95
C PHE A 74 -1.99 16.80 3.13
N PHE A 75 -1.88 16.33 1.88
CA PHE A 75 -0.65 16.50 1.09
C PHE A 75 -0.83 17.48 -0.08
N LEU A 76 -2.00 17.51 -0.71
CA LEU A 76 -2.24 18.36 -1.89
C LEU A 76 -3.08 19.60 -1.59
N ASN A 77 -3.68 19.68 -0.39
CA ASN A 77 -4.58 20.76 0.03
C ASN A 77 -5.72 21.04 -0.96
N CYS A 78 -6.14 20.03 -1.74
CA CYS A 78 -7.17 20.16 -2.77
C CYS A 78 -7.86 18.81 -2.99
N PHE A 79 -9.19 18.80 -3.14
CA PHE A 79 -9.93 17.62 -3.63
C PHE A 79 -9.59 17.40 -5.10
N SER A 80 -8.73 16.42 -5.37
CA SER A 80 -8.06 16.26 -6.65
C SER A 80 -8.41 14.92 -7.30
N PHE A 81 -7.66 14.58 -8.35
CA PHE A 81 -7.75 13.33 -9.10
C PHE A 81 -7.57 12.07 -8.24
N HIS A 82 -6.92 12.17 -7.06
CA HIS A 82 -6.56 11.01 -6.26
C HIS A 82 -7.76 10.35 -5.56
N ILE A 83 -8.82 11.11 -5.26
CA ILE A 83 -10.07 10.55 -4.74
C ILE A 83 -10.66 9.45 -5.65
N PHE A 84 -10.43 9.54 -6.96
CA PHE A 84 -10.86 8.54 -7.94
C PHE A 84 -9.76 7.52 -8.25
N LEU A 85 -8.49 7.97 -8.28
CA LEU A 85 -7.35 7.13 -8.59
C LEU A 85 -7.14 6.02 -7.55
N TYR A 86 -7.22 6.33 -6.25
CA TYR A 86 -6.99 5.34 -5.19
C TYR A 86 -8.02 4.20 -5.21
N PRO A 87 -9.35 4.45 -5.26
CA PRO A 87 -10.35 3.39 -5.45
C PRO A 87 -10.10 2.54 -6.70
N LEU A 88 -9.73 3.19 -7.82
CA LEU A 88 -9.48 2.48 -9.08
C LEU A 88 -8.29 1.52 -8.93
N LEU A 89 -7.16 1.99 -8.42
CA LEU A 89 -5.96 1.16 -8.26
C LEU A 89 -6.16 0.04 -7.23
N THR A 90 -6.84 0.31 -6.12
CA THR A 90 -7.17 -0.72 -5.12
C THR A 90 -8.17 -1.75 -5.64
N PHE A 91 -9.07 -1.35 -6.54
CA PHE A 91 -9.92 -2.29 -7.29
C PHE A 91 -9.09 -3.17 -8.23
N LEU A 92 -8.18 -2.57 -9.02
CA LEU A 92 -7.28 -3.30 -9.92
C LEU A 92 -6.37 -4.29 -9.17
N CYS A 93 -5.91 -3.93 -7.97
CA CYS A 93 -5.18 -4.84 -7.08
C CYS A 93 -5.95 -6.13 -6.81
N GLY A 94 -7.27 -6.04 -6.71
CA GLY A 94 -8.14 -7.19 -6.46
C GLY A 94 -8.26 -8.19 -7.61
N ILE A 95 -7.97 -7.78 -8.85
CA ILE A 95 -8.08 -8.65 -10.04
C ILE A 95 -7.06 -9.79 -9.98
N PHE A 96 -5.90 -9.55 -9.36
CA PHE A 96 -4.79 -10.51 -9.29
C PHE A 96 -4.71 -11.24 -7.95
N GLN A 97 -5.73 -11.10 -7.08
CA GLN A 97 -5.71 -11.60 -5.70
C GLN A 97 -5.31 -13.07 -5.58
N GLU A 98 -5.90 -13.95 -6.39
CA GLU A 98 -5.64 -15.40 -6.34
C GLU A 98 -4.15 -15.70 -6.57
N LYS A 99 -3.56 -15.10 -7.61
CA LYS A 99 -2.14 -15.28 -7.95
C LYS A 99 -1.21 -14.65 -6.92
N MET A 100 -1.61 -13.52 -6.33
CA MET A 100 -0.84 -12.82 -5.30
C MET A 100 -0.81 -13.59 -3.97
N ASP A 101 -1.89 -14.31 -3.65
CA ASP A 101 -1.97 -15.13 -2.42
C ASP A 101 -1.07 -16.38 -2.47
N GLU A 102 -0.77 -16.87 -3.66
CA GLU A 102 0.11 -18.04 -3.86
C GLU A 102 1.60 -17.67 -3.88
N ASN A 103 1.94 -16.46 -4.37
CA ASN A 103 3.31 -16.12 -4.67
C ASN A 103 3.67 -14.66 -4.34
N ASN A 104 4.53 -14.49 -3.33
CA ASN A 104 5.05 -13.18 -2.93
C ASN A 104 5.80 -12.43 -4.04
N ARG A 105 6.34 -13.13 -5.05
CA ARG A 105 6.95 -12.48 -6.22
C ARG A 105 5.89 -11.83 -7.11
N ILE A 106 4.74 -12.48 -7.27
CA ILE A 106 3.60 -11.92 -8.01
C ILE A 106 3.03 -10.74 -7.24
N LEU A 107 2.90 -10.86 -5.91
CA LEU A 107 2.53 -9.74 -5.03
C LEU A 107 3.45 -8.53 -5.26
N LEU A 108 4.77 -8.73 -5.24
CA LEU A 108 5.75 -7.67 -5.50
C LEU A 108 5.56 -7.05 -6.90
N ILE A 109 5.49 -7.86 -7.96
CA ILE A 109 5.37 -7.38 -9.33
C ILE A 109 4.07 -6.59 -9.52
N VAL A 110 2.94 -7.11 -9.02
CA VAL A 110 1.64 -6.43 -9.14
C VAL A 110 1.64 -5.12 -8.36
N THR A 111 2.18 -5.10 -7.12
CA THR A 111 2.30 -3.87 -6.35
C THR A 111 3.19 -2.85 -7.06
N LEU A 112 4.32 -3.27 -7.64
CA LEU A 112 5.23 -2.40 -8.41
C LEU A 112 4.52 -1.81 -9.64
N ILE A 113 3.78 -2.63 -10.39
CA ILE A 113 3.00 -2.16 -11.55
C ILE A 113 1.94 -1.14 -11.14
N LEU A 114 1.25 -1.36 -10.02
CA LEU A 114 0.21 -0.44 -9.55
C LEU A 114 0.79 0.88 -9.04
N VAL A 115 1.97 0.86 -8.41
CA VAL A 115 2.68 2.08 -8.02
C VAL A 115 3.18 2.82 -9.27
N PHE A 116 3.78 2.13 -10.24
CA PHE A 116 4.12 2.76 -11.53
C PHE A 116 2.89 3.37 -12.23
N LEU A 117 1.75 2.68 -12.18
CA LEU A 117 0.51 3.19 -12.75
C LEU A 117 -0.03 4.41 -11.98
N TYR A 118 0.22 4.47 -10.68
CA TYR A 118 -0.10 5.63 -9.85
C TYR A 118 0.63 6.88 -10.30
N ASP A 119 1.88 6.78 -10.78
CA ASP A 119 2.63 7.92 -11.31
C ASP A 119 2.32 8.20 -12.79
N LEU A 120 2.12 7.15 -13.58
CA LEU A 120 1.83 7.25 -15.00
C LEU A 120 0.48 7.92 -15.29
N LEU A 121 -0.56 7.62 -14.51
CA LEU A 121 -1.91 8.14 -14.77
C LEU A 121 -2.01 9.67 -14.60
N PRO A 122 -1.55 10.28 -13.49
CA PRO A 122 -1.43 11.73 -13.37
C PRO A 122 -0.55 12.35 -14.45
N PHE A 123 0.60 11.75 -14.77
CA PHE A 123 1.47 12.24 -15.86
C PHE A 123 0.70 12.27 -17.20
N GLY A 124 0.00 11.18 -17.53
CA GLY A 124 -0.80 11.06 -18.74
C GLY A 124 -1.94 12.08 -18.79
N TYR A 125 -2.64 12.29 -17.67
CA TYR A 125 -3.69 13.30 -17.54
C TYR A 125 -3.16 14.71 -17.79
N HIS A 126 -2.04 15.09 -17.15
CA HIS A 126 -1.42 16.40 -17.34
C HIS A 126 -0.85 16.59 -18.75
N LYS A 127 -0.34 15.53 -19.36
CA LYS A 127 0.10 15.55 -20.76
C LYS A 127 -1.07 15.75 -21.73
N PHE A 128 -2.19 15.06 -21.50
CA PHE A 128 -3.40 15.15 -22.33
C PHE A 128 -4.06 16.53 -22.23
N THR A 129 -4.14 17.10 -21.02
CA THR A 129 -4.67 18.46 -20.78
C THR A 129 -3.72 19.57 -21.22
N LYS A 130 -2.54 19.23 -21.75
CA LYS A 130 -1.48 20.17 -22.18
C LYS A 130 -0.96 21.07 -21.06
N THR A 131 -1.17 20.68 -19.81
CA THR A 131 -0.62 21.38 -18.64
C THR A 131 0.85 21.03 -18.40
N LEU A 132 1.33 19.93 -19.01
CA LEU A 132 2.72 19.49 -18.95
C LEU A 132 3.37 19.42 -20.34
N SER A 133 4.44 20.19 -20.55
CA SER A 133 5.22 20.21 -21.80
C SER A 133 6.25 19.09 -21.90
N VAL A 134 6.63 18.50 -20.77
CA VAL A 134 7.70 17.49 -20.64
C VAL A 134 7.38 16.21 -21.42
N SER A 135 8.38 15.63 -22.09
CA SER A 135 8.25 14.37 -22.83
C SER A 135 8.21 13.15 -21.89
N LEU A 136 7.53 12.08 -22.29
CA LEU A 136 7.46 10.81 -21.54
C LEU A 136 8.85 10.27 -21.17
N ILE A 137 9.79 10.26 -22.11
CA ILE A 137 11.16 9.75 -21.90
C ILE A 137 11.88 10.56 -20.81
N ARG A 138 11.77 11.89 -20.87
CA ARG A 138 12.41 12.77 -19.87
C ARG A 138 11.84 12.55 -18.47
N TRP A 139 10.51 12.48 -18.35
CA TRP A 139 9.84 12.14 -17.08
C TRP A 139 10.32 10.78 -16.55
N PHE A 140 10.34 9.76 -17.42
CA PHE A 140 10.75 8.42 -17.03
C PHE A 140 12.19 8.38 -16.51
N ILE A 141 13.14 8.98 -17.22
CA ILE A 141 14.55 8.96 -16.83
C ILE A 141 14.80 9.75 -15.53
N HIS A 142 14.20 10.93 -15.39
CA HIS A 142 14.53 11.83 -14.28
C HIS A 142 13.75 11.51 -13.02
N PHE A 143 12.52 10.97 -13.12
CA PHE A 143 11.66 10.69 -11.97
C PHE A 143 11.44 9.20 -11.74
N GLU A 144 11.09 8.45 -12.79
CA GLU A 144 10.53 7.12 -12.61
C GLU A 144 11.58 6.03 -12.45
N LEU A 145 12.69 6.10 -13.20
CA LEU A 145 13.70 5.06 -13.22
C LEU A 145 14.32 4.83 -11.84
N ALA A 146 14.72 5.91 -11.16
CA ALA A 146 15.27 5.84 -9.81
C ALA A 146 14.20 5.36 -8.80
N THR A 147 12.98 5.84 -8.97
CA THR A 147 11.82 5.50 -8.13
C THR A 147 11.52 4.00 -8.18
N ILE A 148 11.44 3.39 -9.37
CA ILE A 148 11.22 1.95 -9.55
C ILE A 148 12.31 1.13 -8.86
N LEU A 149 13.59 1.49 -9.03
CA LEU A 149 14.70 0.76 -8.42
C LEU A 149 14.61 0.75 -6.89
N ILE A 150 14.28 1.90 -6.30
CA ILE A 150 14.10 2.04 -4.85
C ILE A 150 12.85 1.28 -4.40
N HIS A 151 11.74 1.35 -5.13
CA HIS A 151 10.49 0.65 -4.78
C HIS A 151 10.63 -0.86 -4.78
N ILE A 152 11.45 -1.46 -5.65
CA ILE A 152 11.69 -2.92 -5.61
C ILE A 152 12.17 -3.34 -4.20
N VAL A 153 13.12 -2.58 -3.64
CA VAL A 153 13.67 -2.83 -2.30
C VAL A 153 12.64 -2.54 -1.22
N LEU A 154 11.97 -1.39 -1.30
CA LEU A 154 11.00 -0.95 -0.29
C LEU A 154 9.76 -1.84 -0.23
N ILE A 155 9.19 -2.21 -1.37
CA ILE A 155 8.04 -3.13 -1.46
C ILE A 155 8.43 -4.51 -0.95
N ALA A 156 9.63 -5.02 -1.29
CA ALA A 156 10.11 -6.29 -0.75
C ALA A 156 10.23 -6.25 0.79
N ALA A 157 10.73 -5.15 1.34
CA ALA A 157 10.79 -4.94 2.79
C ALA A 157 9.40 -4.89 3.43
N LEU A 158 8.44 -4.18 2.81
CA LEU A 158 7.05 -4.16 3.27
C LEU A 158 6.43 -5.56 3.24
N ILE A 159 6.58 -6.31 2.15
CA ILE A 159 6.08 -7.69 2.05
C ILE A 159 6.68 -8.56 3.17
N TYR A 160 7.97 -8.39 3.48
CA TYR A 160 8.59 -9.08 4.60
C TYR A 160 7.92 -8.71 5.95
N ILE A 161 7.71 -7.42 6.23
CA ILE A 161 7.04 -6.93 7.43
C ILE A 161 5.64 -7.54 7.57
N PHE A 162 4.84 -7.51 6.50
CA PHE A 162 3.50 -8.11 6.48
C PHE A 162 3.54 -9.62 6.76
N ASN A 163 4.47 -10.34 6.13
CA ASN A 163 4.63 -11.78 6.34
C ASN A 163 5.07 -12.13 7.77
N VAL A 164 5.92 -11.30 8.39
CA VAL A 164 6.29 -11.48 9.80
C VAL A 164 5.09 -11.22 10.71
N TYR A 165 4.34 -10.15 10.44
CA TYR A 165 3.14 -9.83 11.20
C TYR A 165 2.08 -10.95 11.13
N GLU A 166 1.76 -11.45 9.94
CA GLU A 166 0.78 -12.52 9.76
C GLU A 166 1.17 -13.79 10.51
N ARG A 167 2.46 -14.14 10.49
CA ARG A 167 3.00 -15.27 11.26
C ARG A 167 2.86 -15.05 12.76
N TYR A 168 3.19 -13.85 13.24
CA TYR A 168 3.05 -13.50 14.66
C TYR A 168 1.59 -13.62 15.14
N GLU A 169 0.63 -13.03 14.41
CA GLU A 169 -0.79 -13.11 14.76
C GLU A 169 -1.32 -14.54 14.70
N THR A 170 -0.89 -15.34 13.71
CA THR A 170 -1.25 -16.76 13.63
C THR A 170 -0.79 -17.54 14.86
N ILE A 171 0.46 -17.37 15.28
CA ILE A 171 1.02 -18.01 16.48
C ILE A 171 0.27 -17.55 17.73
N ARG A 172 0.00 -16.25 17.86
CA ARG A 172 -0.73 -15.67 18.98
C ARG A 172 -2.14 -16.26 19.12
N ARG A 173 -2.89 -16.36 18.02
CA ARG A 173 -4.26 -16.94 18.01
C ARG A 173 -4.24 -18.42 18.40
N ILE A 174 -3.29 -19.20 17.88
CA ILE A 174 -3.13 -20.61 18.24
C ILE A 174 -2.86 -20.76 19.74
N ARG A 175 -2.01 -19.91 20.32
CA ARG A 175 -1.73 -19.91 21.77
C ARG A 175 -2.98 -19.56 22.60
N GLN A 176 -3.75 -18.55 22.19
CA GLN A 176 -5.00 -18.17 22.86
C GLN A 176 -6.02 -19.30 22.85
N GLN A 177 -6.27 -19.93 21.69
CA GLN A 177 -7.17 -21.07 21.58
C GLN A 177 -6.73 -22.26 22.44
N ARG A 178 -5.41 -22.51 22.54
CA ARG A 178 -4.88 -23.56 23.43
C ARG A 178 -5.12 -23.22 24.90
N GLN A 179 -4.96 -21.96 25.32
CA GLN A 179 -5.24 -21.52 26.68
C GLN A 179 -6.73 -21.61 27.04
N GLU A 180 -7.62 -21.18 26.13
CA GLU A 180 -9.07 -21.31 26.31
C GLU A 180 -9.49 -22.77 26.44
N LYS A 181 -9.01 -23.65 25.56
CA LYS A 181 -9.28 -25.10 25.64
C LYS A 181 -8.82 -25.70 26.98
N LYS A 182 -7.63 -25.33 27.48
CA LYS A 182 -7.16 -25.76 28.82
C LYS A 182 -8.08 -25.26 29.94
N LYS A 183 -8.53 -24.00 29.87
CA LYS A 183 -9.46 -23.43 30.86
C LYS A 183 -10.82 -24.16 30.86
N TYR A 184 -11.39 -24.42 29.69
CA TYR A 184 -12.64 -25.19 29.58
C TYR A 184 -12.51 -26.62 30.10
N HIS A 185 -11.39 -27.29 29.83
CA HIS A 185 -11.12 -28.63 30.35
C HIS A 185 -11.05 -28.64 31.89
N ASN A 186 -10.30 -27.70 32.48
CA ASN A 186 -10.18 -27.59 33.94
C ASN A 186 -11.53 -27.26 34.61
N LEU A 187 -12.33 -26.36 34.03
CA LEU A 187 -13.68 -26.05 34.52
C LEU A 187 -14.61 -27.27 34.48
N ARG A 188 -14.47 -28.14 33.46
CA ARG A 188 -15.27 -29.37 33.36
C ARG A 188 -14.85 -30.40 34.41
N LEU A 189 -13.56 -30.49 34.72
CA LEU A 189 -13.05 -31.37 35.79
C LEU A 189 -13.51 -30.90 37.17
N SER A 190 -13.49 -29.59 37.44
CA SER A 190 -13.93 -29.02 38.72
C SER A 190 -15.43 -29.14 39.01
N ARG A 191 -16.25 -29.50 38.02
CA ARG A 191 -17.72 -29.69 38.17
C ARG A 191 -18.13 -31.14 38.41
N LYS A 192 -17.18 -32.08 38.37
CA LYS A 192 -17.38 -33.48 38.74
C LYS A 192 -16.86 -33.71 40.14
#